data_AF-A0A4P1QFX6-F1
#
_entry.id   AF-A0A4P1QFX6-F1
#
_cell.length_a   1.000
_cell.length_b   1.000
_cell.length_c   1.000
_cell.angle_alpha   90.00
_cell.angle_beta   90.00
_cell.angle_gamma   90.00
#
_symmetry.space_group_name_H-M   'P 1'
#
loop_
_entity.id
_entity.type
_entity.pdbx_description
1 polymer ?
#
loop_
_entity_poly.entity_id
_entity_poly.type
_entity_poly.pdbx_seq_one_letter_code
_entity_poly.pdbx_strand_id
1 'polypeptide(L)'
;MQWNKDDEDDLLNLLDELNNQNVKWALSNVLESNGKTHFKLKEWSKKYNVLHLRKNYLNSNYQRRNKGIDKEVLITNYEIK
;
A
#
# COMPACT_ATOMS: atom_id res chain seq x y z
N MET A 1 12.03 15.77 9.77
CA MET A 1 10.57 15.78 9.97
C MET A 1 10.13 14.33 9.92
N GLN A 2 9.47 13.85 10.96
CA GLN A 2 9.13 12.44 11.16
C GLN A 2 7.70 12.26 10.67
N TRP A 3 7.46 11.24 9.83
CA TRP A 3 6.11 10.89 9.37
C TRP A 3 5.26 10.50 10.57
N ASN A 4 4.21 11.26 10.83
CA ASN A 4 3.31 11.03 11.96
C ASN A 4 1.98 10.45 11.47
N LYS A 5 1.15 9.99 12.41
CA LYS A 5 -0.18 9.43 12.09
C LYS A 5 -1.10 10.46 11.45
N ASP A 6 -0.91 11.73 11.79
CA ASP A 6 -1.69 12.85 11.23
C ASP A 6 -1.33 13.06 9.76
N ASP A 7 -0.06 12.95 9.38
CA ASP A 7 0.36 13.00 7.97
C ASP A 7 -0.24 11.83 7.16
N GLU A 8 -0.38 10.64 7.77
CA GLU A 8 -1.06 9.51 7.16
C GLU A 8 -2.56 9.82 6.96
N ASP A 9 -3.24 10.41 7.94
CA ASP A 9 -4.64 10.84 7.79
C ASP A 9 -4.82 11.87 6.69
N ASP A 10 -4.01 12.92 6.68
CA ASP A 10 -4.11 14.01 5.71
C ASP A 10 -3.88 13.51 4.28
N LEU A 11 -2.91 12.60 4.10
CA LEU A 11 -2.67 11.95 2.81
C LEU A 11 -3.89 11.15 2.34
N LEU A 12 -4.47 10.31 3.22
CA LEU A 12 -5.62 9.48 2.85
C LEU A 12 -6.86 10.33 2.54
N ASN A 13 -7.07 11.42 3.28
CA ASN A 13 -8.15 12.37 3.02
C ASN A 13 -7.94 13.10 1.68
N LEU A 14 -6.72 13.53 1.38
CA LEU A 14 -6.40 14.15 0.09
C LEU A 14 -6.69 13.21 -1.08
N LEU A 15 -6.36 11.92 -0.96
CA LEU A 15 -6.66 10.94 -2.00
C LEU A 15 -8.17 10.70 -2.17
N ASP A 16 -8.93 10.71 -1.06
CA ASP A 16 -10.40 10.67 -1.10
C ASP A 16 -10.98 11.93 -1.78
N GLU A 17 -10.43 13.11 -1.54
CA GLU A 17 -10.83 14.35 -2.22
C GLU A 17 -10.51 14.33 -3.72
N LEU A 18 -9.30 13.91 -4.09
CA LEU A 18 -8.90 13.75 -5.49
C LEU A 18 -9.80 12.74 -6.21
N ASN A 19 -10.20 11.68 -5.52
CA ASN A 19 -11.16 10.72 -6.06
C ASN A 19 -12.53 11.37 -6.32
N ASN A 20 -13.05 12.17 -5.38
CA ASN A 20 -14.31 12.90 -5.57
C ASN A 20 -14.24 13.93 -6.72
N GLN A 21 -13.05 14.46 -7.01
CA GLN A 21 -12.78 15.34 -8.14
C GLN A 21 -12.55 14.60 -9.47
N ASN A 22 -12.70 13.26 -9.50
CA ASN A 22 -12.38 12.40 -10.65
C ASN A 22 -10.92 12.51 -11.13
N VAL A 23 -10.00 12.88 -10.24
CA VAL A 23 -8.57 12.92 -10.53
C VAL A 23 -7.98 11.53 -10.27
N LYS A 24 -7.26 11.00 -11.27
CA LYS A 24 -6.59 9.70 -11.16
C LYS A 24 -5.36 9.79 -10.27
N TRP A 25 -5.22 8.85 -9.33
CA TRP A 25 -4.07 8.77 -8.45
C TRP A 25 -3.64 7.32 -8.20
N ALA A 26 -2.39 7.17 -7.79
CA ALA A 26 -1.81 5.89 -7.40
C ALA A 26 -0.96 6.07 -6.14
N LEU A 27 -1.18 5.21 -5.14
CA LEU A 27 -0.48 5.20 -3.87
C LEU A 27 0.29 3.88 -3.71
N SER A 28 1.61 3.93 -3.72
CA SER A 28 2.46 2.78 -3.37
C SER A 28 2.76 2.77 -1.88
N ASN A 29 2.43 1.68 -1.19
CA ASN A 29 2.65 1.57 0.26
C ASN A 29 2.84 0.11 0.70
N VAL A 30 3.15 -0.13 1.98
CA VAL A 30 3.37 -1.48 2.55
C VAL A 30 2.29 -1.78 3.60
N LEU A 31 1.47 -2.82 3.36
CA LEU A 31 0.40 -3.19 4.30
C LEU A 31 0.91 -3.97 5.51
N GLU A 32 1.92 -4.79 5.31
CA GLU A 32 2.48 -5.66 6.34
C GLU A 32 3.99 -5.66 6.20
N SER A 33 4.70 -5.35 7.28
CA SER A 33 6.16 -5.50 7.34
C SER A 33 6.56 -6.12 8.67
N ASN A 34 7.36 -7.18 8.59
CA ASN A 34 7.89 -7.90 9.76
C ASN A 34 6.81 -8.23 10.83
N GLY A 35 5.61 -8.64 10.40
CA GLY A 35 4.48 -8.98 11.28
C GLY A 35 3.64 -7.81 11.79
N LYS A 36 4.04 -6.56 11.54
CA LYS A 36 3.23 -5.36 11.84
C LYS A 36 2.34 -5.06 10.65
N THR A 37 1.04 -4.97 10.89
CA THR A 37 0.03 -4.65 9.85
C THR A 37 -0.47 -3.21 10.02
N HIS A 38 -0.46 -2.44 8.93
CA HIS A 38 -1.11 -1.12 8.86
C HIS A 38 -2.63 -1.30 8.72
N PHE A 39 -3.30 -1.57 9.84
CA PHE A 39 -4.74 -1.87 9.83
C PHE A 39 -5.57 -0.74 9.22
N LYS A 40 -5.24 0.52 9.52
CA LYS A 40 -5.92 1.71 9.00
C LYS A 40 -5.86 1.79 7.47
N LEU A 41 -4.66 1.74 6.91
CA LEU A 41 -4.44 1.72 5.47
C LEU A 41 -5.12 0.51 4.82
N LYS A 42 -5.05 -0.66 5.45
CA LYS A 42 -5.72 -1.88 4.97
C LYS A 42 -7.23 -1.70 4.86
N GLU A 43 -7.88 -1.14 5.89
CA GLU A 43 -9.31 -0.87 5.85
C GLU A 43 -9.66 0.22 4.84
N TRP A 44 -8.91 1.33 4.79
CA TRP A 44 -9.12 2.41 3.83
C TRP A 44 -8.98 1.93 2.37
N SER A 45 -7.97 1.09 2.11
CA SER A 45 -7.67 0.59 0.77
C SER A 45 -8.80 -0.24 0.14
N LYS A 46 -9.73 -0.80 0.95
CA LYS A 46 -10.90 -1.55 0.46
C LYS A 46 -11.87 -0.72 -0.38
N LYS A 47 -11.82 0.61 -0.28
CA LYS A 47 -12.62 1.53 -1.10
C LYS A 47 -12.13 1.57 -2.57
N TYR A 48 -10.90 1.13 -2.82
CA TYR A 48 -10.16 1.35 -4.07
C TYR A 48 -9.59 0.03 -4.63
N ASN A 49 -8.96 0.12 -5.80
CA ASN A 49 -8.31 -1.03 -6.43
C ASN A 49 -6.93 -1.26 -5.77
N VAL A 50 -6.76 -2.41 -5.14
CA VAL A 50 -5.50 -2.80 -4.46
C VAL A 50 -4.76 -3.86 -5.27
N LEU A 51 -3.59 -3.50 -5.79
CA LEU A 51 -2.68 -4.42 -6.47
C LEU A 51 -1.57 -4.84 -5.50
N HIS A 52 -1.43 -6.14 -5.26
CA HIS A 52 -0.34 -6.67 -4.45
C HIS A 52 0.93 -6.83 -5.29
N LEU A 53 1.96 -6.05 -4.96
CA LEU A 53 3.27 -6.13 -5.60
C LEU A 53 4.07 -7.25 -4.94
N ARG A 54 3.78 -8.51 -5.33
CA ARG A 54 4.61 -9.64 -4.88
C ARG A 54 5.92 -9.63 -5.67
N LYS A 55 7.03 -9.26 -5.02
CA LYS A 55 8.37 -9.60 -5.52
C LYS A 55 8.59 -11.11 -5.38
N ASN A 56 8.12 -11.87 -6.37
CA ASN A 56 8.56 -13.24 -6.56
C ASN A 56 10.02 -13.20 -7.04
N TYR A 57 10.99 -13.14 -6.12
CA TYR A 57 12.37 -13.51 -6.43
C TYR A 57 12.43 -15.04 -6.64
N LEU A 58 11.88 -15.53 -7.75
CA LEU A 58 11.88 -16.97 -8.06
C LEU A 58 13.21 -17.46 -8.65
N ASN A 59 14.20 -16.59 -8.90
CA ASN A 59 15.38 -16.97 -9.68
C ASN A 59 16.75 -16.79 -9.03
N SER A 60 16.92 -16.61 -7.71
CA SER A 60 18.29 -16.61 -7.13
C SER A 60 18.38 -16.96 -5.65
N ASN A 61 18.96 -18.14 -5.40
CA ASN A 61 19.73 -18.55 -4.22
C ASN A 61 19.05 -18.75 -2.85
N TYR A 62 18.80 -20.03 -2.58
CA TYR A 62 19.03 -20.85 -1.38
C TYR A 62 19.70 -20.22 -0.13
N GLN A 63 19.28 -19.08 0.41
CA GLN A 63 19.68 -18.63 1.77
C GLN A 63 18.89 -17.39 2.22
N ARG A 64 17.64 -17.57 2.68
CA ARG A 64 17.02 -16.77 3.76
C ARG A 64 15.67 -17.39 4.15
N ARG A 65 15.73 -18.23 5.19
CA ARG A 65 14.57 -18.68 5.97
C ARG A 65 13.88 -17.45 6.60
N ASN A 66 12.56 -17.34 6.45
CA ASN A 66 11.66 -16.54 7.29
C ASN A 66 12.15 -15.14 7.72
N LYS A 67 12.20 -14.18 6.79
CA LYS A 67 12.02 -12.76 7.13
C LYS A 67 10.68 -12.33 6.56
N GLY A 68 9.81 -11.76 7.41
CA GLY A 68 8.41 -11.49 7.11
C GLY A 68 8.21 -10.92 5.71
N ILE A 69 7.29 -11.52 4.95
CA ILE A 69 7.00 -11.12 3.58
C ILE A 69 6.42 -9.71 3.65
N ASP A 70 7.22 -8.70 3.28
CA ASP A 70 6.72 -7.34 3.16
C ASP A 70 5.64 -7.31 2.07
N LYS A 71 4.40 -6.98 2.45
CA LYS A 71 3.25 -6.93 1.54
C LYS A 71 3.17 -5.54 0.93
N GLU A 72 4.04 -5.28 -0.04
CA GLU A 72 3.97 -4.10 -0.90
C GLU A 72 2.66 -4.10 -1.70
N VAL A 73 1.99 -2.95 -1.75
CA VAL A 73 0.75 -2.73 -2.49
C VAL A 73 0.81 -1.44 -3.29
N LEU A 74 0.06 -1.42 -4.39
CA LEU A 74 -0.27 -0.23 -5.17
C LEU A 74 -1.79 -0.06 -5.12
N ILE A 75 -2.26 1.02 -4.52
CA ILE A 75 -3.67 1.37 -4.41
C ILE A 75 -3.98 2.42 -5.47
N THR A 76 -5.06 2.25 -6.24
CA THR A 76 -5.44 3.14 -7.33
C THR A 76 -6.95 3.37 -7.33
N ASN A 77 -7.39 4.57 -7.71
CA ASN A 77 -8.81 4.86 -7.90
C ASN A 77 -9.33 4.60 -9.32
N TYR A 78 -8.49 4.02 -10.17
CA TYR A 78 -8.81 3.65 -11.54
C TYR A 78 -8.50 2.17 -11.76
N GLU A 79 -9.11 1.59 -12.79
CA GLU A 79 -8.79 0.21 -13.18
C GLU A 79 -7.44 0.17 -13.89
N ILE A 80 -6.55 -0.70 -13.42
CA ILE A 80 -5.34 -1.09 -14.14
C ILE A 80 -5.78 -2.16 -15.14
N LYS A 81 -5.82 -1.81 -16.43
CA LYS A 81 -6.04 -2.75 -17.53
C LYS A 81 -4.79 -3.55 -17.85
#